data_AF-A0A1P8EMZ7-F1
#
_entry.id   AF-A0A1P8EMZ7-F1
#
_cell.length_a   1.000
_cell.length_b   1.000
_cell.length_c   1.000
_cell.angle_alpha   90.00
_cell.angle_beta   90.00
_cell.angle_gamma   90.00
#
_symmetry.space_group_name_H-M   'P 1'
#
loop_
_entity.id
_entity.type
_entity.pdbx_description
1 polymer ?
#
loop_
_entity_poly.entity_id
_entity_poly.type
_entity_poly.pdbx_seq_one_letter_code
_entity_poly.pdbx_strand_id
1 'polypeptide(L)'
;MTIWHALTRTYFFSSFHHHMNTVTDNWTQKYKLDEEFEKRVHASACSAKKLSYVGYSAVKNTSAFHQMKSHGLKHTHAVLNLNLNKYLDYAETSSTDYSLPRHQSTPVFKIEQLMEEFYGVDPFDLYNFEPSHNALM
;
A
#
# COMPACT_ATOMS: atom_id res chain seq x y z
N MET A 1 4.59 2.11 18.78
CA MET A 1 4.26 2.46 17.38
C MET A 1 4.06 3.96 17.32
N THR A 2 4.80 4.69 16.47
CA THR A 2 4.64 6.15 16.37
C THR A 2 3.47 6.53 15.46
N ILE A 3 2.98 7.77 15.53
CA ILE A 3 1.89 8.25 14.66
C ILE A 3 2.29 8.16 13.18
N TRP A 4 3.55 8.48 12.84
CA TRP A 4 4.06 8.28 11.48
C TRP A 4 3.92 6.83 11.05
N HIS A 5 4.36 5.85 11.87
CA HIS A 5 4.19 4.44 11.53
C HIS A 5 2.72 4.10 11.26
N ALA A 6 1.81 4.50 12.15
CA ALA A 6 0.37 4.24 11.99
C ALA A 6 -0.16 4.80 10.66
N LEU A 7 0.15 6.05 10.34
CA LEU A 7 -0.28 6.72 9.11
C LEU A 7 0.31 6.04 7.88
N THR A 8 1.59 5.69 7.89
CA THR A 8 2.24 5.01 6.78
C THR A 8 1.57 3.68 6.44
N ARG A 9 1.00 2.96 7.41
CA ARG A 9 0.24 1.72 7.11
C ARG A 9 -1.09 1.98 6.44
N THR A 10 -1.75 3.09 6.77
CA THR A 10 -3.04 3.47 6.13
C THR A 10 -2.91 3.67 4.62
N TYR A 11 -1.71 4.01 4.13
CA TYR A 11 -1.43 4.16 2.69
C TYR A 11 -1.57 2.86 1.90
N PHE A 12 -1.13 1.72 2.46
CA PHE A 12 -1.38 0.42 1.85
C PHE A 12 -2.89 0.21 1.69
N PHE A 13 -3.64 0.30 2.79
CA PHE A 13 -5.08 0.02 2.80
C PHE A 13 -5.86 0.96 1.88
N SER A 14 -5.50 2.25 1.87
CA SER A 14 -6.15 3.25 1.02
C SER A 14 -5.89 2.97 -0.46
N SER A 15 -4.63 2.70 -0.84
CA SER A 15 -4.25 2.34 -2.21
C SER A 15 -4.93 1.03 -2.65
N PHE A 16 -4.85 0.00 -1.81
CA PHE A 16 -5.45 -1.30 -2.07
C PHE A 16 -6.97 -1.19 -2.26
N HIS A 17 -7.67 -0.54 -1.34
CA HIS A 17 -9.12 -0.36 -1.42
C HIS A 17 -9.52 0.49 -2.63
N HIS A 18 -8.81 1.59 -2.91
CA HIS A 18 -9.05 2.40 -4.10
C HIS A 18 -8.97 1.54 -5.37
N HIS A 19 -7.87 0.80 -5.55
CA HIS A 19 -7.69 -0.01 -6.75
C HIS A 19 -8.66 -1.19 -6.83
N MET A 20 -8.99 -1.85 -5.73
CA MET A 20 -10.02 -2.89 -5.71
C MET A 20 -11.39 -2.36 -6.18
N ASN A 21 -11.73 -1.12 -5.80
CA ASN A 21 -13.00 -0.49 -6.21
C ASN A 21 -13.01 0.00 -7.67
N THR A 22 -11.84 0.20 -8.28
CA THR A 22 -11.76 0.53 -9.71
C THR A 22 -11.94 -0.68 -10.63
N VAL A 23 -11.84 -1.90 -10.09
CA VAL A 23 -12.05 -3.13 -10.86
C VAL A 23 -13.55 -3.41 -10.97
N THR A 24 -14.04 -3.52 -12.21
CA THR A 24 -15.47 -3.76 -12.48
C THR A 24 -15.91 -5.21 -12.27
N ASP A 25 -14.96 -6.15 -12.27
CA ASP A 25 -15.25 -7.58 -12.11
C ASP A 25 -15.67 -7.93 -10.67
N ASN A 26 -16.57 -8.90 -10.53
CA ASN A 26 -17.18 -9.25 -9.24
C ASN A 26 -16.23 -9.98 -8.26
N TRP A 27 -15.02 -10.35 -8.69
CA TRP A 27 -14.09 -11.06 -7.82
C TRP A 27 -13.61 -10.19 -6.67
N THR A 28 -13.58 -8.87 -6.83
CA THR A 28 -13.19 -7.95 -5.75
C THR A 28 -14.20 -7.91 -4.60
N GLN A 29 -15.50 -8.01 -4.90
CA GLN A 29 -16.58 -7.88 -3.92
C GLN A 29 -16.58 -8.97 -2.84
N LYS A 30 -16.04 -10.15 -3.16
CA LYS A 30 -15.99 -11.31 -2.25
C LYS A 30 -14.61 -11.55 -1.65
N TYR A 31 -13.63 -10.73 -2.03
CA TYR A 31 -12.29 -10.88 -1.49
C TYR A 31 -12.23 -10.31 -0.07
N LYS A 32 -11.59 -11.06 0.83
CA LYS A 32 -11.19 -10.57 2.15
C LYS A 32 -9.69 -10.64 2.22
N LEU A 33 -9.10 -9.55 2.72
CA LEU A 33 -7.67 -9.50 2.95
C LEU A 33 -7.31 -10.50 4.06
N ASP A 34 -6.16 -11.14 3.87
CA ASP A 34 -5.67 -12.15 4.81
C ASP A 34 -5.14 -11.48 6.08
N GLU A 35 -5.59 -11.94 7.26
CA GLU A 35 -5.23 -11.33 8.55
C GLU A 35 -3.73 -11.39 8.83
N GLU A 36 -3.04 -12.45 8.39
CA GLU A 36 -1.58 -12.54 8.56
C GLU A 36 -0.88 -11.53 7.66
N PHE A 37 -1.38 -11.33 6.44
CA PHE A 37 -0.88 -10.26 5.58
C PHE A 37 -1.12 -8.86 6.19
N GLU A 38 -2.28 -8.60 6.78
CA GLU A 38 -2.54 -7.33 7.49
C GLU A 38 -1.53 -7.10 8.61
N LYS A 39 -1.25 -8.12 9.43
CA LYS A 39 -0.23 -8.05 10.48
C LYS A 39 1.15 -7.75 9.90
N ARG A 40 1.52 -8.37 8.77
CA ARG A 40 2.79 -8.08 8.08
C ARG A 40 2.86 -6.63 7.60
N VAL A 41 1.80 -6.11 7.00
CA VAL A 41 1.75 -4.69 6.62
C VAL A 41 1.97 -3.82 7.85
N HIS A 42 1.25 -4.07 8.94
CA HIS A 42 1.40 -3.30 10.17
C HIS A 42 2.83 -3.32 10.74
N ALA A 43 3.49 -4.48 10.68
CA ALA A 43 4.86 -4.68 11.17
C ALA A 43 5.96 -4.20 10.20
N SER A 44 5.64 -4.00 8.91
CA SER A 44 6.61 -3.60 7.88
C SER A 44 7.33 -2.30 8.26
N ALA A 45 8.57 -2.10 7.84
CA ALA A 45 9.29 -0.82 8.03
C ALA A 45 9.20 0.10 6.79
N CYS A 46 8.53 -0.36 5.72
CA CYS A 46 8.47 0.36 4.46
C CYS A 46 7.84 1.76 4.59
N SER A 47 8.28 2.64 3.70
CA SER A 47 7.69 3.96 3.47
C SER A 47 6.28 3.88 2.86
N ALA A 48 5.56 4.99 2.91
CA ALA A 48 4.19 5.04 2.41
C ALA A 48 4.12 4.84 0.90
N LYS A 49 5.11 5.36 0.15
CA LYS A 49 5.23 5.14 -1.30
C LYS A 49 5.35 3.66 -1.65
N LYS A 50 6.18 2.92 -0.91
CA LYS A 50 6.39 1.49 -1.13
C LYS A 50 5.11 0.72 -0.82
N LEU A 51 4.49 1.00 0.31
CA LEU A 51 3.22 0.36 0.71
C LEU A 51 2.06 0.69 -0.24
N SER A 52 1.99 1.92 -0.76
CA SER A 52 1.02 2.30 -1.79
C SER A 52 1.25 1.52 -3.08
N TYR A 53 2.51 1.37 -3.49
CA TYR A 53 2.91 0.60 -4.66
C TYR A 53 2.57 -0.90 -4.53
N VAL A 54 2.69 -1.48 -3.33
CA VAL A 54 2.30 -2.87 -3.05
C VAL A 54 0.82 -3.09 -3.35
N GLY A 55 -0.05 -2.25 -2.78
CA GLY A 55 -1.50 -2.33 -2.99
C GLY A 55 -1.88 -2.19 -4.47
N TYR A 56 -1.36 -1.15 -5.13
CA TYR A 56 -1.57 -0.91 -6.56
C TYR A 56 -1.11 -2.08 -7.43
N SER A 57 0.14 -2.52 -7.27
CA SER A 57 0.75 -3.54 -8.12
C SER A 57 0.06 -4.89 -7.94
N ALA A 58 -0.32 -5.25 -6.72
CA ALA A 58 -1.00 -6.50 -6.47
C ALA A 58 -2.37 -6.56 -7.15
N VAL A 59 -3.17 -5.50 -7.04
CA VAL A 59 -4.49 -5.44 -7.67
C VAL A 59 -4.36 -5.39 -9.19
N LYS A 60 -3.48 -4.54 -9.74
CA LYS A 60 -3.27 -4.41 -11.18
C LYS A 60 -2.87 -5.73 -11.83
N ASN A 61 -1.88 -6.42 -11.27
CA ASN A 61 -1.40 -7.68 -11.85
C ASN A 61 -2.41 -8.82 -11.71
N THR A 62 -3.15 -8.85 -10.60
CA THR A 62 -4.25 -9.82 -10.43
C THR A 62 -5.37 -9.58 -11.43
N SER A 63 -5.75 -8.31 -11.66
CA SER A 63 -6.79 -7.93 -12.62
C SER A 63 -6.39 -8.32 -14.04
N ALA A 64 -5.15 -8.00 -14.45
CA ALA A 64 -4.62 -8.40 -15.75
C ALA A 64 -4.64 -9.93 -15.91
N PHE A 65 -4.22 -10.67 -14.87
CA PHE A 65 -4.28 -12.12 -14.87
C PHE A 65 -5.71 -12.68 -15.00
N HIS A 66 -6.68 -12.10 -14.30
CA HIS A 66 -8.09 -12.49 -14.36
C HIS A 66 -8.68 -12.25 -15.76
N GLN A 67 -8.32 -11.15 -16.40
CA GLN A 67 -8.79 -10.83 -17.75
C GLN A 67 -8.18 -11.74 -18.82
N MET A 68 -6.91 -12.12 -18.67
CA MET A 68 -6.21 -12.97 -19.65
C MET A 68 -6.69 -14.42 -19.67
N LYS A 69 -7.34 -14.88 -18.59
CA LYS A 69 -7.70 -16.29 -18.43
C LYS A 69 -9.00 -16.41 -17.64
N SER A 70 -9.97 -17.16 -18.17
CA SER A 70 -11.25 -17.44 -17.51
C SER A 70 -11.04 -18.32 -16.27
N HIS A 71 -10.70 -17.72 -15.14
CA HIS A 71 -10.53 -18.41 -13.87
C HIS A 71 -11.67 -18.10 -12.91
N GLY A 72 -12.03 -19.10 -12.12
CA GLY A 72 -12.95 -18.92 -11.01
C GLY A 72 -12.37 -18.01 -9.91
N LEU A 73 -13.26 -17.40 -9.13
CA LEU A 73 -12.94 -16.44 -8.06
C LEU A 73 -11.85 -16.92 -7.11
N LYS A 74 -11.91 -18.20 -6.69
CA LYS A 74 -10.94 -18.81 -5.79
C LYS A 74 -9.50 -18.70 -6.31
N HIS A 75 -9.29 -18.91 -7.61
CA HIS A 75 -7.97 -18.86 -8.20
C HIS A 75 -7.47 -17.41 -8.31
N THR A 76 -8.35 -16.49 -8.68
CA THR A 76 -8.03 -15.05 -8.71
C THR A 76 -7.68 -14.51 -7.32
N HIS A 77 -8.39 -14.94 -6.27
CA HIS A 77 -8.06 -14.58 -4.88
C HIS A 77 -6.71 -15.16 -4.43
N ALA A 78 -6.42 -16.41 -4.80
CA ALA A 78 -5.12 -17.02 -4.52
C ALA A 78 -3.97 -16.25 -5.20
N VAL A 79 -4.18 -15.81 -6.44
CA VAL A 79 -3.23 -14.96 -7.17
C VAL A 79 -3.09 -13.59 -6.53
N LEU A 80 -4.18 -13.00 -6.01
CA LEU A 80 -4.08 -11.74 -5.26
C LEU A 80 -3.21 -11.90 -4.02
N ASN A 81 -3.44 -12.94 -3.21
CA ASN A 81 -2.63 -13.22 -2.02
C ASN A 81 -1.16 -13.45 -2.38
N LEU A 82 -0.89 -14.18 -3.46
CA LEU A 82 0.46 -14.37 -3.96
C LEU A 82 1.12 -13.04 -4.35
N ASN A 83 0.42 -12.20 -5.11
CA ASN A 83 0.93 -10.92 -5.55
C ASN A 83 1.14 -9.95 -4.39
N LEU A 84 0.23 -9.91 -3.41
CA LEU A 84 0.38 -9.10 -2.20
C LEU A 84 1.66 -9.45 -1.44
N ASN A 85 1.88 -10.73 -1.15
CA ASN A 85 3.10 -11.18 -0.49
C ASN A 85 4.35 -10.90 -1.33
N LYS A 86 4.32 -11.24 -2.64
CA LYS A 86 5.43 -10.98 -3.56
C LYS A 86 5.84 -9.51 -3.56
N TYR A 87 4.88 -8.59 -3.67
CA TYR A 87 5.20 -7.16 -3.74
C TYR A 87 5.64 -6.60 -2.39
N LEU A 88 5.10 -7.11 -1.28
CA LEU A 88 5.58 -6.74 0.05
C LEU A 88 7.02 -7.22 0.26
N ASP A 89 7.33 -8.48 -0.05
CA ASP A 89 8.68 -9.04 0.01
C ASP A 89 9.64 -8.21 -0.85
N TYR A 90 9.21 -7.83 -2.06
CA TYR A 90 9.98 -6.97 -2.94
C TYR A 90 10.23 -5.58 -2.34
N ALA A 91 9.22 -4.96 -1.73
CA ALA A 91 9.36 -3.65 -1.08
C ALA A 91 10.32 -3.67 0.12
N GLU A 92 10.33 -4.78 0.86
CA GLU A 92 11.12 -4.99 2.07
C GLU A 92 12.58 -5.36 1.76
N THR A 93 12.83 -6.10 0.68
CA THR A 93 14.16 -6.69 0.43
C THR A 93 14.89 -6.15 -0.78
N SER A 94 14.20 -5.52 -1.74
CA SER A 94 14.84 -5.06 -2.96
C SER A 94 15.67 -3.80 -2.74
N SER A 95 16.86 -3.78 -3.33
CA SER A 95 17.69 -2.58 -3.46
C SER A 95 17.14 -1.58 -4.49
N THR A 96 16.26 -2.03 -5.38
CA THR A 96 15.66 -1.19 -6.44
C THR A 96 14.24 -0.82 -6.07
N ASP A 97 13.99 0.47 -5.89
CA ASP A 97 12.65 0.99 -5.59
C ASP A 97 11.91 1.41 -6.88
N TYR A 98 10.86 0.66 -7.22
CA TYR A 98 9.97 0.98 -8.35
C TYR A 98 8.77 1.85 -7.95
N SER A 99 8.62 2.17 -6.65
CA SER A 99 7.57 3.06 -6.21
C SER A 99 7.86 4.50 -6.66
N LEU A 100 6.80 5.20 -7.06
CA LEU A 100 6.94 6.57 -7.54
C LEU A 100 6.98 7.52 -6.35
N PRO A 101 7.89 8.51 -6.34
CA PRO A 101 7.89 9.54 -5.32
C PRO A 101 6.60 10.37 -5.40
N ARG A 102 6.30 11.11 -4.33
CA ARG A 102 5.13 12.00 -4.34
C ARG A 102 5.29 13.04 -5.44
N HIS A 103 4.29 13.15 -6.32
CA HIS A 103 4.26 14.22 -7.31
C HIS A 103 3.79 15.53 -6.65
N GLN A 104 4.28 16.68 -7.10
CA GLN A 104 3.87 17.99 -6.54
C GLN A 104 2.36 18.27 -6.71
N SER A 105 1.74 17.68 -7.73
CA SER A 105 0.29 17.81 -7.96
C SER A 105 -0.55 16.77 -7.19
N THR A 106 0.07 15.82 -6.48
CA THR A 106 -0.66 14.84 -5.69
C THR A 106 -1.29 15.55 -4.49
N PRO A 107 -2.61 15.43 -4.27
CA PRO A 107 -3.28 16.06 -3.13
C PRO A 107 -2.61 15.68 -1.81
N VAL A 108 -2.51 16.66 -0.90
CA VAL A 108 -2.08 16.44 0.48
C VAL A 108 -3.33 16.22 1.34
N PHE A 109 -3.41 15.07 2.00
CA PHE A 109 -4.55 14.76 2.84
C PHE A 109 -4.53 15.60 4.11
N LYS A 110 -5.72 15.90 4.65
CA LYS A 110 -5.86 16.71 5.86
C LYS A 110 -5.05 16.14 7.04
N ILE A 111 -4.99 14.81 7.16
CA ILE A 111 -4.22 14.15 8.22
C ILE A 111 -2.72 14.42 8.11
N GLU A 112 -2.20 14.58 6.90
CA GLU A 112 -0.78 14.88 6.67
C GLU A 112 -0.49 16.35 6.97
N GLN A 113 -1.41 17.25 6.62
CA GLN A 113 -1.32 18.65 7.02
C GLN A 113 -1.31 18.79 8.55
N LEU A 114 -2.12 17.99 9.25
CA LEU A 114 -2.11 17.96 10.72
C LEU A 114 -0.79 17.40 11.27
N MET A 115 -0.16 16.44 10.58
CA MET A 115 1.17 15.94 10.97
C MET A 115 2.24 17.01 10.87
N GLU A 116 2.20 17.80 9.79
CA GLU A 116 3.08 18.93 9.61
C GLU A 116 2.83 20.01 10.68
N GLU A 117 1.56 20.38 10.91
CA GLU A 117 1.17 21.42 11.86
C GLU A 117 1.56 21.09 13.30
N PHE A 118 1.30 19.86 13.75
CA PHE A 118 1.53 19.47 15.15
C PHE A 118 2.91 18.88 15.41
N TYR A 119 3.55 18.29 14.41
CA TYR A 119 4.78 17.52 14.60
C TYR A 119 5.92 17.94 13.67
N GLY A 120 5.71 18.92 12.78
CA GLY A 120 6.74 19.38 11.84
C GLY A 120 7.15 18.34 10.80
N VAL A 121 6.35 17.28 10.61
CA VAL A 121 6.63 16.23 9.64
C VAL A 121 6.04 16.60 8.29
N ASP A 122 6.90 16.92 7.33
CA ASP A 122 6.48 17.30 5.99
C ASP A 122 5.75 16.15 5.27
N PRO A 123 4.62 16.40 4.57
CA PRO A 123 3.88 15.36 3.85
C PRO A 123 4.67 14.66 2.73
N PHE A 124 5.64 15.33 2.12
CA PHE A 124 6.59 14.72 1.19
C PHE A 124 7.45 13.70 1.92
N ASP A 125 8.00 14.05 3.08
CA ASP A 125 8.84 13.15 3.87
C ASP A 125 8.02 11.96 4.39
N LEU A 126 6.82 12.23 4.91
CA LEU A 126 5.86 11.23 5.37
C LEU A 126 5.60 10.16 4.30
N TYR A 127 5.50 10.60 3.04
CA TYR A 127 5.22 9.72 1.91
C TYR A 127 6.46 8.96 1.43
N ASN A 128 7.57 9.68 1.26
CA ASN A 128 8.74 9.17 0.55
C ASN A 128 9.71 8.41 1.44
N PHE A 129 9.83 8.76 2.72
CA PHE A 129 10.81 8.18 3.62
C PHE A 129 10.21 7.10 4.52
N GLU A 130 11.08 6.20 4.97
CA GLU A 130 10.72 5.19 5.95
C GLU A 130 10.42 5.88 7.29
N PRO A 131 9.40 5.43 8.03
CA PRO A 131 9.05 6.07 9.30
C PRO A 131 10.23 6.04 10.28
N SER A 132 10.72 7.22 10.67
CA SER A 132 11.81 7.34 11.64
C SER A 132 11.29 7.70 13.03
N HIS A 133 11.98 7.26 14.08
CA HIS A 133 11.67 7.65 15.46
C HIS A 133 12.07 9.10 15.76
N ASN A 134 13.06 9.66 15.05
CA ASN A 134 13.63 10.97 15.33
C ASN A 134 12.76 12.13 14.83
N ALA A 135 11.80 11.90 13.94
CA ALA A 135 10.90 12.95 13.46
C ALA A 135 9.79 13.32 14.45
N LEU A 136 9.79 12.74 15.66
CA LEU A 136 8.75 12.91 16.68
C LEU A 136 9.32 13.13 18.09
N MET A 137 10.65 13.34 18.22
CA MET A 137 11.33 13.81 19.43
C MET A 137 11.85 15.22 19.19
#